data_AF-A0AAN8X6Y6-F1
#
_entry.id   AF-A0AAN8X6Y6-F1
#
_cell.length_a   1.000
_cell.length_b   1.000
_cell.length_c   1.000
_cell.angle_alpha   90.00
_cell.angle_beta   90.00
_cell.angle_gamma   90.00
#
_symmetry.space_group_name_H-M   'P 1'
#
loop_
_entity.id
_entity.type
_entity.pdbx_description
1 polymer ?
#
loop_
_entity_poly.entity_id
_entity_poly.type
_entity_poly.pdbx_seq_one_letter_code
_entity_poly.pdbx_strand_id
1 'polypeptide(L)'
;MESANARQSYWARNYTGWPRFSSFHPNIAHITLAEWERKGKVKCLVTQNVDRLHHKAGSVNVYELHGTAFDVMCMSCQKKVSRHSFQNRIRKMNPHMSVISQDIRPDGDVELTQEDVDQFRVPSCDKCGGIMKPYIVFFGDNVPVDRVQKIREELSRCDGLLVVGSSLFVYSGY
;
A
#
# COMPACT_ATOMS: atom_id res chain seq x y z
N MET A 1 -4.90 10.64 9.40
CA MET A 1 -4.16 11.63 8.56
C MET A 1 -4.76 13.04 8.65
N GLU A 2 -5.28 13.40 9.82
CA GLU A 2 -6.20 14.54 9.97
C GLU A 2 -5.45 15.87 10.17
N SER A 3 -4.39 15.87 10.96
CA SER A 3 -3.53 17.05 11.17
C SER A 3 -2.30 17.08 10.25
N ALA A 4 -1.75 18.28 10.02
CA ALA A 4 -0.52 18.44 9.23
C ALA A 4 0.66 17.69 9.86
N ASN A 5 0.83 17.79 11.18
CA ASN A 5 1.87 17.08 11.93
C ASN A 5 1.71 15.55 11.77
N ALA A 6 0.50 14.99 11.96
CA ALA A 6 0.30 13.56 11.79
C ALA A 6 0.64 13.05 10.37
N ARG A 7 0.39 13.86 9.34
CA ARG A 7 0.77 13.54 7.96
C ARG A 7 2.30 13.57 7.78
N GLN A 8 2.95 14.56 8.37
CA GLN A 8 4.41 14.72 8.33
C GLN A 8 5.08 13.52 8.99
N SER A 9 4.71 13.18 10.23
CA SER A 9 5.26 12.03 10.97
C SER A 9 5.01 10.70 10.26
N TYR A 10 3.81 10.53 9.67
CA TYR A 10 3.50 9.35 8.87
C TYR A 10 4.44 9.23 7.67
N TRP A 11 4.58 10.30 6.87
CA TRP A 11 5.40 10.27 5.67
C TRP A 11 6.89 10.15 5.97
N ALA A 12 7.37 10.70 7.09
CA ALA A 12 8.75 10.53 7.55
C ALA A 12 9.07 9.06 7.80
N ARG A 13 8.26 8.37 8.62
CA ARG A 13 8.42 6.92 8.89
C ARG A 13 8.25 6.09 7.62
N ASN A 14 7.24 6.40 6.81
CA ASN A 14 6.99 5.69 5.56
C ASN A 14 8.13 5.88 4.54
N TYR A 15 8.76 7.06 4.49
CA TYR A 15 9.92 7.33 3.65
C TYR A 15 11.12 6.46 4.04
N THR A 16 11.42 6.37 5.34
CA THR A 16 12.55 5.60 5.85
C THR A 16 12.32 4.09 5.70
N GLY A 17 11.10 3.60 5.94
CA GLY A 17 10.77 2.17 5.78
C GLY A 17 10.61 1.70 4.33
N TRP A 18 10.40 2.61 3.38
CA TRP A 18 10.07 2.28 1.99
C TRP A 18 11.09 1.37 1.28
N PRO A 19 12.42 1.59 1.37
CA PRO A 19 13.38 0.75 0.67
C PRO A 19 13.27 -0.72 1.08
N ARG A 20 13.18 -1.02 2.38
CA ARG A 20 13.00 -2.39 2.89
C ARG A 20 11.64 -2.98 2.52
N PHE A 21 10.56 -2.21 2.71
CA PHE A 21 9.21 -2.69 2.39
C PHE A 21 9.07 -3.04 0.90
N SER A 22 9.57 -2.17 0.02
CA SER A 22 9.46 -2.37 -1.43
C SER A 22 10.35 -3.51 -1.95
N SER A 23 11.41 -3.89 -1.23
CA SER A 23 12.32 -4.97 -1.61
C SER A 23 11.83 -6.37 -1.26
N PHE A 24 10.70 -6.54 -0.57
CA PHE A 24 10.17 -7.87 -0.28
C PHE A 24 9.80 -8.64 -1.55
N HIS A 25 10.05 -9.95 -1.52
CA HIS A 25 9.78 -10.86 -2.62
C HIS A 25 8.62 -11.81 -2.28
N PRO A 26 7.87 -12.28 -3.29
CA PRO A 26 6.82 -13.27 -3.06
C PRO A 26 7.38 -14.57 -2.49
N ASN A 27 6.58 -15.24 -1.66
CA ASN A 27 6.87 -16.58 -1.16
C ASN A 27 6.12 -17.66 -1.98
N ILE A 28 6.29 -18.94 -1.61
CA ILE A 28 5.71 -20.08 -2.31
C ILE A 28 4.17 -20.01 -2.44
N ALA A 29 3.46 -19.46 -1.45
CA ALA A 29 2.01 -19.33 -1.51
C ALA A 29 1.59 -18.37 -2.64
N HIS A 30 2.24 -17.21 -2.74
CA HIS A 30 1.97 -16.25 -3.81
C HIS A 30 2.25 -16.86 -5.20
N ILE A 31 3.40 -17.54 -5.34
CA ILE A 31 3.80 -18.21 -6.59
C ILE A 31 2.78 -19.28 -6.97
N THR A 32 2.35 -20.10 -6.01
CA THR A 32 1.38 -21.18 -6.24
C THR A 32 0.03 -20.63 -6.70
N LEU A 33 -0.45 -19.55 -6.08
CA LEU A 33 -1.71 -18.90 -6.48
C LEU A 33 -1.62 -18.30 -7.89
N ALA A 34 -0.49 -17.69 -8.26
CA ALA A 34 -0.25 -17.22 -9.62
C ALA A 34 -0.20 -18.37 -10.64
N GLU A 35 0.35 -19.53 -10.27
CA GLU A 35 0.30 -20.73 -11.11
C GLU A 35 -1.11 -21.29 -11.29
N TRP A 36 -1.90 -21.29 -10.22
CA TRP A 36 -3.28 -21.77 -10.27
C TRP A 36 -4.16 -20.85 -11.12
N GLU A 37 -3.91 -19.54 -11.06
CA GLU A 37 -4.54 -18.57 -11.96
C GLU A 37 -4.19 -18.87 -13.42
N ARG A 38 -2.89 -19.05 -13.74
CA ARG A 38 -2.46 -19.42 -15.10
C ARG A 38 -3.06 -20.73 -15.61
N LYS A 39 -3.31 -21.69 -14.71
CA LYS A 39 -3.95 -22.98 -15.02
C LYS A 39 -5.48 -22.90 -15.05
N GLY A 40 -6.07 -21.72 -14.87
CA GLY A 40 -7.53 -21.52 -14.86
C GLY A 40 -8.24 -22.08 -13.63
N LYS A 41 -7.50 -22.43 -12.57
CA LYS A 41 -8.06 -22.97 -11.31
C LYS A 41 -8.50 -21.88 -10.34
N VAL A 42 -7.87 -20.71 -10.42
CA VAL A 42 -8.24 -19.52 -9.64
C VAL A 42 -8.61 -18.44 -10.64
N LYS A 43 -9.86 -17.99 -10.62
CA LYS A 43 -10.33 -16.97 -11.57
C LYS A 43 -9.85 -15.57 -11.19
N CYS A 44 -9.85 -15.26 -9.90
CA CYS A 44 -9.43 -13.97 -9.37
C CYS A 44 -8.89 -14.12 -7.94
N LEU A 45 -8.06 -13.17 -7.53
CA LEU A 45 -7.56 -13.04 -6.17
C LEU A 45 -8.06 -11.73 -5.57
N VAL A 46 -8.63 -11.80 -4.37
CA VAL A 46 -8.92 -10.62 -3.55
C VAL A 46 -7.93 -10.61 -2.41
N THR A 47 -7.19 -9.52 -2.23
CA THR A 47 -6.19 -9.40 -1.16
C THR A 47 -6.45 -8.18 -0.28
N GLN A 48 -6.32 -8.37 1.03
CA GLN A 48 -6.28 -7.30 2.02
C GLN A 48 -4.88 -6.67 2.11
N ASN A 49 -3.86 -7.35 1.59
CA ASN A 49 -2.48 -6.87 1.67
C ASN A 49 -2.27 -5.70 0.71
N VAL A 50 -1.40 -4.78 1.11
CA VAL A 50 -1.06 -3.56 0.35
C VAL A 50 0.36 -3.62 -0.27
N ASP A 51 0.97 -4.81 -0.27
CA ASP A 51 2.40 -5.06 -0.50
C ASP A 51 2.80 -5.41 -1.95
N ARG A 52 1.82 -5.51 -2.86
CA ARG A 52 1.99 -5.95 -4.26
C ARG A 52 2.63 -7.33 -4.43
N LEU A 53 2.74 -8.18 -3.40
CA LEU A 53 3.43 -9.47 -3.52
C LEU A 53 2.73 -10.44 -4.49
N HIS A 54 1.40 -10.41 -4.58
CA HIS A 54 0.66 -11.18 -5.61
C HIS A 54 1.02 -10.74 -7.03
N HIS A 55 1.11 -9.42 -7.29
CA HIS A 55 1.52 -8.91 -8.59
C HIS A 55 2.98 -9.26 -8.91
N LYS A 56 3.88 -9.16 -7.92
CA LYS A 56 5.28 -9.57 -8.06
C LYS A 56 5.42 -11.08 -8.34
N ALA A 57 4.47 -11.91 -7.89
CA ALA A 57 4.43 -13.34 -8.20
C ALA A 57 3.90 -13.66 -9.60
N GLY A 58 3.38 -12.66 -10.32
CA GLY A 58 2.82 -12.80 -11.66
C GLY A 58 1.30 -13.01 -11.70
N SER A 59 0.59 -12.83 -10.59
CA SER A 59 -0.88 -12.80 -10.63
C SER A 59 -1.38 -11.57 -11.37
N VAL A 60 -2.39 -11.74 -12.21
CA VAL A 60 -2.91 -10.70 -13.11
C VAL A 60 -4.24 -10.16 -12.60
N ASN A 61 -5.20 -11.04 -12.31
CA ASN A 61 -6.54 -10.71 -11.87
C ASN A 61 -6.60 -10.55 -10.34
N VAL A 62 -5.98 -9.49 -9.83
CA VAL A 62 -5.88 -9.18 -8.40
C VAL A 62 -6.69 -7.94 -8.05
N TYR A 63 -7.59 -8.08 -7.07
CA TYR A 63 -8.36 -7.01 -6.46
C TYR A 63 -7.75 -6.66 -5.11
N GLU A 64 -7.04 -5.53 -5.05
CA GLU A 64 -6.45 -4.99 -3.83
C GLU A 64 -7.51 -4.26 -2.99
N LEU A 65 -8.16 -4.98 -2.08
CA LEU A 65 -9.31 -4.50 -1.29
C LEU A 65 -8.96 -3.23 -0.51
N HIS A 66 -7.81 -3.20 0.15
CA HIS A 66 -7.33 -2.05 0.91
C HIS A 66 -6.45 -1.10 0.10
N GLY A 67 -6.40 -1.27 -1.22
CA GLY A 67 -5.51 -0.52 -2.10
C GLY A 67 -4.06 -0.98 -2.00
N THR A 68 -3.11 -0.10 -2.28
CA THR A 68 -1.70 -0.48 -2.42
C THR A 68 -0.77 0.59 -1.89
N ALA A 69 0.29 0.18 -1.21
CA ALA A 69 1.34 1.08 -0.74
C ALA A 69 2.27 1.53 -1.89
N PHE A 70 2.15 0.90 -3.07
CA PHE A 70 2.96 1.20 -4.25
C PHE A 70 2.45 2.38 -5.08
N ASP A 71 1.30 2.94 -4.71
CA ASP A 71 0.71 4.12 -5.32
C ASP A 71 0.44 5.20 -4.28
N VAL A 72 0.47 6.46 -4.72
CA VAL A 72 0.14 7.65 -3.92
C VAL A 72 -0.91 8.45 -4.68
N MET A 73 -1.94 8.90 -3.99
CA MET A 73 -3.07 9.61 -4.55
C MET A 73 -3.21 11.01 -3.93
N CYS A 74 -3.52 12.00 -4.76
CA CYS A 74 -3.94 13.30 -4.28
C CYS A 74 -5.36 13.24 -3.71
N MET A 75 -5.56 13.75 -2.51
CA MET A 75 -6.87 13.80 -1.86
C MET A 75 -7.84 14.81 -2.51
N SER A 76 -7.33 15.78 -3.26
CA SER A 76 -8.15 16.83 -3.87
C SER A 76 -8.57 16.51 -5.30
N CYS A 77 -7.63 16.03 -6.14
CA CYS A 77 -7.91 15.78 -7.57
C CYS A 77 -7.82 14.30 -7.97
N GLN A 78 -7.60 13.40 -7.01
CA GLN A 78 -7.49 11.95 -7.22
C GLN A 78 -6.40 11.49 -8.20
N LYS A 79 -5.49 12.39 -8.61
CA LYS A 79 -4.32 12.02 -9.42
C LYS A 79 -3.48 11.00 -8.65
N LYS A 80 -3.25 9.84 -9.27
CA LYS A 80 -2.36 8.80 -8.76
C LYS A 80 -0.98 8.93 -9.38
N VAL A 81 0.04 8.63 -8.57
CA VAL A 81 1.44 8.55 -8.98
C VAL A 81 2.08 7.34 -8.32
N SER A 82 3.07 6.74 -8.98
CA SER A 82 3.84 5.65 -8.38
C SER A 82 4.55 6.12 -7.10
N ARG A 83 4.53 5.28 -6.07
CA ARG A 83 5.25 5.49 -4.80
C ARG A 83 6.76 5.57 -5.01
N HIS A 84 7.34 4.92 -6.04
CA HIS A 84 8.76 5.06 -6.39
C HIS A 84 9.10 6.48 -6.86
N SER A 85 8.29 7.02 -7.77
CA SER A 85 8.45 8.42 -8.22
C SER A 85 8.25 9.39 -7.06
N PHE A 86 7.26 9.14 -6.20
CA PHE A 86 7.04 9.94 -5.01
C PHE A 86 8.21 9.86 -4.00
N GLN A 87 8.83 8.69 -3.81
CA GLN A 87 10.02 8.51 -2.97
C GLN A 87 11.16 9.42 -3.43
N ASN A 88 11.40 9.47 -4.75
CA ASN A 88 12.46 10.32 -5.32
C ASN A 88 12.17 11.81 -5.09
N ARG A 89 10.90 12.22 -5.14
CA ARG A 89 10.49 13.60 -4.83
C ARG A 89 10.71 13.94 -3.35
N ILE A 90 10.31 13.05 -2.45
CA ILE A 90 10.55 13.20 -1.01
C ILE A 90 12.06 13.32 -0.75
N ARG A 91 12.88 12.42 -1.31
CA ARG A 91 14.34 12.42 -1.13
C ARG A 91 14.98 13.77 -1.52
N LYS A 92 14.57 14.35 -2.65
CA LYS A 92 15.07 15.65 -3.12
C LYS A 92 14.72 16.80 -2.17
N MET A 93 13.58 16.73 -1.48
CA MET A 93 13.14 17.75 -0.53
C MET A 93 13.73 17.58 0.88
N ASN A 94 14.30 16.41 1.17
CA ASN A 94 14.81 16.03 2.49
C ASN A 94 16.25 15.48 2.39
N PRO A 95 17.22 16.28 1.92
CA PRO A 95 18.60 15.80 1.74
C PRO A 95 19.30 15.46 3.07
N HIS A 96 18.81 15.99 4.19
CA HIS A 96 19.31 15.70 5.54
C HIS A 96 18.91 14.31 6.04
N MET A 97 17.82 13.73 5.51
CA MET A 97 17.35 12.40 5.92
C MET A 97 18.24 11.31 5.32
N SER A 98 19.17 10.80 6.13
CA SER A 98 19.94 9.61 5.80
C SER A 98 19.10 8.37 6.09
N VAL A 99 18.70 7.65 5.04
CA VAL A 99 17.97 6.38 5.20
C VAL A 99 18.98 5.29 5.50
N ILE A 100 19.34 5.11 6.77
CA ILE A 100 20.18 3.99 7.20
C ILE A 100 19.24 2.82 7.52
N SER A 101 19.44 1.68 6.84
CA SER A 101 18.59 0.50 7.02
C SER A 101 18.67 -0.12 8.42
N GLN A 102 19.61 0.31 9.25
CA GLN A 102 19.83 -0.17 10.61
C GLN A 102 18.80 0.36 11.61
N ASP A 103 18.10 1.46 11.27
CA ASP A 103 17.10 2.07 12.16
C ASP A 103 15.70 1.44 12.04
N ILE A 104 15.59 0.33 11.30
CA ILE A 104 14.33 -0.41 11.15
C ILE A 104 14.33 -1.60 12.11
N ARG A 105 13.48 -1.52 13.13
CA ARG A 105 13.25 -2.57 14.13
C ARG A 105 12.81 -3.90 13.47
N PRO A 106 12.89 -5.04 14.19
CA PRO A 106 12.48 -6.34 13.66
C PRO A 106 11.02 -6.39 13.20
N ASP A 107 10.14 -5.62 13.82
CA ASP A 107 8.72 -5.44 13.49
C ASP A 107 8.46 -4.47 12.32
N GLY A 108 9.51 -3.80 11.82
CA GLY A 108 9.43 -2.86 10.71
C GLY A 108 9.25 -1.40 11.13
N ASP A 109 9.19 -1.12 12.43
CA ASP A 109 9.08 0.25 12.91
C ASP A 109 10.39 1.02 12.75
N VAL A 110 10.27 2.29 12.39
CA VAL A 110 11.39 3.22 12.27
C VAL A 110 11.31 4.19 13.43
N GLU A 111 12.33 4.21 14.28
CA GLU A 111 12.50 5.28 15.25
C GLU A 111 13.09 6.50 14.55
N LEU A 112 12.36 7.61 14.61
CA LEU A 112 12.80 8.92 14.11
C LEU A 112 12.80 9.88 15.28
N THR A 113 13.78 10.78 15.31
CA THR A 113 13.78 11.85 16.31
C THR A 113 12.65 12.85 16.00
N GLN A 114 12.20 13.58 17.02
CA GLN A 114 11.19 14.63 16.80
C GLN A 114 11.73 15.72 15.86
N GLU A 115 13.03 16.02 15.92
CA GLU A 115 13.69 16.97 15.04
C GLU A 115 13.65 16.52 13.57
N ASP A 116 13.91 15.24 13.29
CA ASP A 116 13.80 14.68 11.94
C ASP A 116 12.38 14.84 11.40
N VAL A 117 11.38 14.57 12.24
CA VAL A 117 9.96 14.70 11.86
C VAL A 117 9.61 16.16 11.60
N ASP A 118 10.02 17.09 12.46
CA ASP A 118 9.67 18.51 12.36
C ASP A 118 10.28 19.17 11.11
N GLN A 119 11.48 18.75 10.72
CA GLN A 119 12.15 19.24 9.51
C GLN A 119 11.69 18.54 8.22
N PHE A 120 10.95 17.43 8.33
CA PHE A 120 10.54 16.61 7.20
C PHE A 120 9.52 17.32 6.30
N ARG A 121 9.79 17.42 5.00
CA ARG A 121 8.91 18.05 4.02
C ARG A 121 8.23 17.03 3.12
N VAL A 122 6.90 17.08 3.06
CA VAL A 122 6.08 16.22 2.20
C VAL A 122 5.76 16.94 0.88
N PRO A 123 6.06 16.36 -0.29
CA PRO A 123 5.68 16.96 -1.57
C PRO A 123 4.16 17.03 -1.73
N SER A 124 3.65 18.16 -2.19
CA SER A 124 2.25 18.35 -2.58
C SER A 124 1.94 17.74 -3.96
N CYS A 125 0.67 17.70 -4.36
CA CYS A 125 0.29 17.30 -5.71
C CYS A 125 0.87 18.25 -6.76
N ASP A 126 1.53 17.70 -7.77
CA ASP A 126 2.10 18.46 -8.89
C ASP A 126 1.05 19.05 -9.84
N LYS A 127 -0.21 18.58 -9.76
CA LYS A 127 -1.33 19.08 -10.57
C LYS A 127 -2.11 20.21 -9.89
N CYS A 128 -2.38 20.09 -8.59
CA CYS A 128 -3.29 21.01 -7.89
C CYS A 128 -2.78 21.52 -6.53
N GLY A 129 -1.56 21.16 -6.11
CA GLY A 129 -1.03 21.52 -4.80
C GLY A 129 -1.68 20.80 -3.61
N GLY A 130 -2.65 19.91 -3.85
CA GLY A 130 -3.36 19.18 -2.81
C GLY A 130 -2.51 18.18 -2.03
N ILE A 131 -3.06 17.69 -0.93
CA ILE A 131 -2.39 16.74 -0.01
C ILE A 131 -2.25 15.37 -0.68
N MET A 132 -1.06 14.77 -0.54
CA MET A 132 -0.76 13.43 -1.02
C MET A 132 -0.93 12.39 0.08
N LYS A 133 -1.62 11.29 -0.23
CA LYS A 133 -1.93 10.16 0.64
C LYS A 133 -1.49 8.86 -0.05
N PRO A 134 -0.85 7.89 0.63
CA PRO A 134 -0.66 6.56 0.03
C PRO A 134 -2.02 5.98 -0.35
N TYR A 135 -2.10 5.27 -1.47
CA TYR A 135 -3.36 4.75 -1.99
C TYR A 135 -3.83 3.50 -1.23
N ILE A 136 -3.93 3.61 0.09
CA ILE A 136 -4.39 2.58 1.02
C ILE A 136 -5.61 3.08 1.79
N VAL A 137 -6.45 2.13 2.21
CA VAL A 137 -7.56 2.34 3.13
C VAL A 137 -6.99 2.27 4.54
N PHE A 138 -7.06 3.37 5.30
CA PHE A 138 -6.65 3.36 6.71
C PHE A 138 -7.76 2.80 7.60
N PHE A 139 -7.41 2.47 8.84
CA PHE A 139 -8.41 2.17 9.85
C PHE A 139 -9.37 3.36 10.01
N GLY A 140 -10.68 3.09 9.99
CA GLY A 140 -11.73 4.11 10.00
C GLY A 140 -12.09 4.68 8.62
N ASP A 141 -11.30 4.42 7.57
CA ASP A 141 -11.71 4.74 6.19
C ASP A 141 -12.69 3.68 5.66
N ASN A 142 -13.55 4.10 4.73
CA ASN A 142 -14.36 3.17 3.94
C ASN A 142 -13.59 2.66 2.72
N VAL A 143 -13.74 1.37 2.42
CA VAL A 143 -13.33 0.83 1.12
C VAL A 143 -14.19 1.48 0.03
N PRO A 144 -13.60 1.91 -1.11
CA PRO A 144 -14.37 2.49 -2.21
C PRO A 144 -15.50 1.56 -2.67
N VAL A 145 -16.71 2.11 -2.81
CA VAL A 145 -17.94 1.34 -3.12
C VAL A 145 -17.81 0.60 -4.45
N ASP A 146 -17.22 1.24 -5.46
CA ASP A 146 -16.98 0.65 -6.78
C ASP A 146 -16.06 -0.57 -6.70
N ARG A 147 -15.07 -0.56 -5.79
CA ARG A 147 -14.19 -1.70 -5.54
C ARG A 147 -14.94 -2.85 -4.89
N VAL A 148 -15.73 -2.57 -3.86
CA VAL A 148 -16.55 -3.60 -3.17
C VAL A 148 -17.54 -4.22 -4.15
N GLN A 149 -18.20 -3.41 -4.98
CA GLN A 149 -19.15 -3.89 -5.96
C GLN A 149 -18.51 -4.84 -6.98
N LYS A 150 -17.35 -4.47 -7.54
CA LYS A 150 -16.60 -5.34 -8.48
C LYS A 150 -16.21 -6.67 -7.85
N ILE A 151 -15.77 -6.65 -6.59
CA ILE A 151 -15.43 -7.88 -5.87
C ILE A 151 -16.68 -8.75 -5.65
N ARG A 152 -17.80 -8.15 -5.25
CA ARG A 152 -19.08 -8.87 -5.10
C ARG A 152 -19.57 -9.50 -6.40
N GLU A 153 -19.41 -8.81 -7.53
CA GLU A 153 -19.74 -9.34 -8.84
C GLU A 153 -18.88 -10.57 -9.18
N GLU A 154 -17.58 -10.55 -8.90
CA GLU A 154 -16.72 -11.73 -9.11
C GLU A 154 -17.07 -12.88 -8.15
N LEU A 155 -17.35 -12.58 -6.87
CA LEU A 155 -17.78 -13.57 -5.88
C LEU A 155 -19.11 -14.23 -6.28
N SER A 156 -20.07 -13.50 -6.83
CA SER A 156 -21.35 -14.07 -7.29
C SER A 156 -21.19 -15.06 -8.46
N ARG A 157 -20.03 -15.07 -9.12
CA ARG A 157 -19.72 -15.93 -10.28
C ARG A 157 -18.78 -17.08 -9.92
N CYS A 158 -18.29 -17.15 -8.68
CA CYS A 158 -17.42 -18.24 -8.25
C CYS A 158 -18.24 -19.45 -7.81
N ASP A 159 -17.72 -20.64 -8.10
CA ASP A 159 -18.23 -21.93 -7.64
C ASP A 159 -17.59 -22.37 -6.30
N GLY A 160 -16.56 -21.65 -5.85
CA GLY A 160 -15.91 -21.85 -4.55
C GLY A 160 -15.06 -20.67 -4.12
N LEU A 161 -14.86 -20.54 -2.81
CA LEU A 161 -14.03 -19.52 -2.17
C LEU A 161 -12.96 -20.18 -1.29
N LEU A 162 -11.70 -19.82 -1.52
CA LEU A 162 -10.57 -20.21 -0.67
C LEU A 162 -10.05 -18.98 0.06
N VAL A 163 -10.03 -19.02 1.40
CA VAL A 163 -9.45 -17.97 2.24
C VAL A 163 -8.08 -18.44 2.74
N VAL A 164 -7.03 -17.66 2.50
CA VAL A 164 -5.65 -17.98 2.88
C VAL A 164 -5.07 -16.84 3.72
N GLY A 165 -4.56 -17.16 4.92
CA GLY A 165 -3.79 -16.22 5.73
C GLY A 165 -4.57 -15.00 6.25
N SER A 166 -5.89 -15.13 6.44
CA SER A 166 -6.74 -14.09 7.01
C SER A 166 -7.50 -14.65 8.22
N SER A 167 -7.52 -13.89 9.32
CA SER A 167 -8.39 -14.18 10.46
C SER A 167 -9.86 -13.83 10.20
N LEU A 168 -10.13 -13.04 9.16
CA LEU A 168 -11.45 -12.48 8.82
C LEU A 168 -12.10 -11.65 9.94
N PHE A 169 -11.30 -11.21 10.92
CA PHE A 169 -11.81 -10.44 12.06
C PHE A 169 -12.15 -8.99 11.69
N VAL A 170 -11.51 -8.43 10.66
CA VAL A 170 -11.78 -7.08 10.18
C VAL A 170 -12.97 -7.11 9.23
N TYR A 171 -14.03 -6.36 9.56
CA TYR A 171 -15.31 -6.38 8.85
C TYR A 171 -15.21 -6.14 7.34
N SER A 172 -14.20 -5.40 6.87
CA SER A 172 -14.00 -5.21 5.42
C SER A 172 -13.71 -6.51 4.66
N GLY A 173 -13.19 -7.54 5.34
CA GLY A 173 -12.92 -8.85 4.76
C GLY A 173 -14.12 -9.79 4.74
N TYR A 174 -15.28 -9.37 5.26
CA TYR A 174 -16.55 -10.11 5.28
C TYR A 174 -17.49 -9.55 4.20
#